data_AF-A0A5D0CKR7-F1
#
_entry.id   AF-A0A5D0CKR7-F1
#
_cell.length_a   1.000
_cell.length_b   1.000
_cell.length_c   1.000
_cell.angle_alpha   90.00
_cell.angle_beta   90.00
_cell.angle_gamma   90.00
#
_symmetry.space_group_name_H-M   'P 1'
#
loop_
_entity.id
_entity.type
_entity.pdbx_description
1 polymer ?
#
loop_
_entity_poly.entity_id
_entity_poly.type
_entity_poly.pdbx_seq_one_letter_code
_entity_poly.pdbx_strand_id
1 'polypeptide(L)'
;MLTLNRKIVLIALVVLSVLDSSASAISAKKEPHRLEIEIYPMRHKLLVLDHGQVVKTYSVAVGNPSTPTPVGDFKVIYKGTNWGPSFGPRWIGLNVPWGHFGIHGTNKPYSIGQHLSHGCVRMFNKDVVELYDWIPVGTPVRIYGHVLGDLNHNPRDLAEGDAGGDVQLIQSRLRSAGYFHGICNGRFKASTTEALKKYQRDHHLIPNGVVSRQVYEQMGLIE
;
A
#
# COMPACT_ATOMS: atom_id res chain seq x y z
N MET A 1 -61.12 -55.41 27.40
CA MET A 1 -62.24 -55.35 26.44
C MET A 1 -61.67 -55.04 25.05
N LEU A 2 -61.86 -56.00 24.13
CA LEU A 2 -61.84 -55.97 22.66
C LEU A 2 -60.82 -55.05 21.94
N THR A 3 -59.72 -55.55 21.36
CA THR A 3 -59.58 -56.15 20.00
C THR A 3 -60.34 -55.47 18.87
N LEU A 4 -59.60 -54.95 17.88
CA LEU A 4 -59.83 -55.34 16.49
C LEU A 4 -58.55 -55.32 15.65
N ASN A 5 -58.17 -56.52 15.23
CA ASN A 5 -57.20 -56.84 14.18
C ASN A 5 -57.76 -56.46 12.81
N ARG A 6 -56.90 -55.97 11.90
CA ARG A 6 -56.93 -56.39 10.50
C ARG A 6 -55.49 -56.57 9.99
N LYS A 7 -55.13 -57.84 9.79
CA LYS A 7 -53.97 -58.33 9.04
C LYS A 7 -54.16 -58.03 7.55
N ILE A 8 -53.04 -57.89 6.82
CA ILE A 8 -52.75 -58.27 5.40
C ILE A 8 -51.55 -57.41 4.97
N VAL A 9 -50.48 -57.83 4.29
CA VAL A 9 -49.86 -59.08 3.81
C VAL A 9 -48.39 -58.70 3.50
N LEU A 10 -47.46 -59.64 3.68
CA LEU A 10 -46.04 -59.56 3.30
C LEU A 10 -45.83 -59.14 1.84
N ILE A 11 -44.90 -58.21 1.58
CA ILE A 11 -43.94 -58.33 0.47
C ILE A 11 -42.57 -57.87 1.00
N ALA A 12 -41.66 -58.82 1.14
CA ALA A 12 -40.24 -58.57 1.29
C ALA A 12 -39.67 -58.18 -0.07
N LEU A 13 -39.11 -56.98 -0.19
CA LEU A 13 -38.17 -56.65 -1.26
C LEU A 13 -36.80 -56.45 -0.61
N VAL A 14 -35.99 -57.50 -0.67
CA VAL A 14 -34.54 -57.40 -0.48
C VAL A 14 -34.00 -56.74 -1.76
N VAL A 15 -33.63 -55.47 -1.67
CA VAL A 15 -32.78 -54.83 -2.67
C VAL A 15 -31.38 -54.74 -2.08
N LEU A 16 -30.55 -55.74 -2.40
CA LEU A 16 -29.10 -55.58 -2.35
C LEU A 16 -28.73 -54.63 -3.50
N SER A 17 -28.42 -53.38 -3.19
CA SER A 17 -27.72 -52.49 -4.12
C SER A 17 -26.44 -52.01 -3.45
N VAL A 18 -25.36 -52.69 -3.83
CA VAL A 18 -23.98 -52.24 -4.05
C VAL A 18 -23.67 -50.82 -3.56
N LEU A 19 -22.65 -50.76 -2.71
CA LEU A 19 -21.89 -49.57 -2.31
C LEU A 19 -21.67 -48.63 -3.50
N ASP A 20 -22.20 -47.41 -3.41
CA ASP A 20 -21.70 -46.30 -4.20
C ASP A 20 -21.17 -45.23 -3.24
N SER A 21 -19.96 -45.48 -2.74
CA SER A 21 -19.09 -44.46 -2.16
C SER A 21 -18.63 -43.51 -3.27
N SER A 22 -19.55 -42.69 -3.78
CA SER A 22 -19.16 -41.47 -4.46
C SER A 22 -18.98 -40.40 -3.39
N ALA A 23 -17.77 -40.41 -2.83
CA ALA A 23 -17.19 -39.27 -2.16
C ALA A 23 -17.32 -38.05 -3.09
N SER A 24 -18.35 -37.23 -2.90
CA SER A 24 -18.19 -35.80 -3.11
C SER A 24 -17.33 -35.28 -1.98
N ALA A 25 -16.02 -35.58 -2.09
CA ALA A 25 -15.02 -34.67 -1.60
C ALA A 25 -15.33 -33.33 -2.27
N ILE A 26 -16.12 -32.50 -1.58
CA ILE A 26 -16.12 -31.07 -1.81
C ILE A 26 -14.67 -30.68 -1.51
N SER A 27 -13.88 -30.69 -2.57
CA SER A 27 -12.56 -30.09 -2.61
C SER A 27 -12.79 -28.66 -2.16
N ALA A 28 -12.48 -28.39 -0.89
CA ALA A 28 -12.25 -27.04 -0.42
C ALA A 28 -11.19 -26.49 -1.35
N LYS A 29 -11.61 -25.78 -2.41
CA LYS A 29 -10.72 -24.92 -3.18
C LYS A 29 -10.10 -24.02 -2.12
N LYS A 30 -8.86 -24.31 -1.77
CA LYS A 30 -8.05 -23.47 -0.91
C LYS A 30 -8.08 -22.11 -1.59
N GLU A 31 -8.82 -21.17 -1.02
CA GLU A 31 -8.82 -19.78 -1.48
C GLU A 31 -7.35 -19.42 -1.72
N PRO A 32 -6.98 -18.92 -2.90
CA PRO A 32 -5.58 -18.70 -3.24
C PRO A 32 -4.98 -17.86 -2.11
N HIS A 33 -3.92 -18.38 -1.47
CA HIS A 33 -3.22 -17.75 -0.35
C HIS A 33 -3.06 -16.26 -0.63
N ARG A 34 -3.95 -15.45 -0.06
CA ARG A 34 -4.00 -14.03 -0.38
C ARG A 34 -3.12 -13.33 0.61
N LEU A 35 -1.82 -13.39 0.33
CA LEU A 35 -0.85 -12.65 1.09
C LEU A 35 -1.13 -11.15 0.96
N GLU A 36 -0.92 -10.43 2.05
CA GLU A 36 -1.01 -8.99 2.14
C GLU A 36 0.28 -8.45 2.74
N ILE A 37 0.63 -7.21 2.37
CA ILE A 37 1.81 -6.53 2.90
C ILE A 37 1.35 -5.31 3.67
N GLU A 38 1.89 -5.17 4.88
CA GLU A 38 1.81 -3.95 5.64
C GLU A 38 3.20 -3.37 5.87
N ILE A 39 3.37 -2.07 5.63
CA ILE A 39 4.63 -1.37 5.86
C ILE A 39 4.39 -0.27 6.90
N TYR A 40 5.28 -0.24 7.90
CA TYR A 40 5.30 0.75 8.98
C TYR A 40 6.62 1.53 8.90
N PRO A 41 6.70 2.63 8.13
CA PRO A 41 7.91 3.39 7.90
C PRO A 41 8.59 3.86 9.20
N MET A 42 7.83 4.39 10.15
CA MET A 42 8.34 4.87 11.45
C MET A 42 8.95 3.77 12.32
N ARG A 43 8.57 2.51 12.08
CA ARG A 43 9.11 1.33 12.79
C ARG A 43 10.17 0.60 11.97
N HIS A 44 10.43 1.04 10.75
CA HIS A 44 11.31 0.36 9.79
C HIS A 44 10.94 -1.11 9.58
N LYS A 45 9.63 -1.42 9.52
CA LYS A 45 9.14 -2.80 9.34
C LYS A 45 8.26 -2.96 8.12
N LEU A 46 8.41 -4.12 7.47
CA LEU A 46 7.50 -4.68 6.49
C LEU A 46 7.01 -6.03 7.01
N LEU A 47 5.70 -6.19 7.11
CA LEU A 47 5.02 -7.40 7.56
C LEU A 47 4.38 -8.08 6.35
N VAL A 48 4.45 -9.41 6.31
CA VAL A 48 3.68 -10.24 5.39
C VAL A 48 2.60 -10.93 6.20
N LEU A 49 1.36 -10.80 5.76
CA LEU A 49 0.19 -11.33 6.42
C LEU A 49 -0.44 -12.42 5.55
N ASP A 50 -0.93 -13.48 6.20
CA ASP A 50 -1.76 -14.51 5.59
C ASP A 50 -3.07 -14.57 6.39
N HIS A 51 -4.20 -14.27 5.75
CA HIS A 51 -5.51 -14.15 6.42
C HIS A 51 -5.48 -13.26 7.68
N GLY A 52 -4.80 -12.11 7.59
CA GLY A 52 -4.65 -11.15 8.69
C GLY A 52 -3.64 -11.54 9.78
N GLN A 53 -3.04 -12.73 9.71
CA GLN A 53 -2.02 -13.17 10.67
C GLN A 53 -0.62 -12.88 10.12
N VAL A 54 0.24 -12.28 10.93
CA VAL A 54 1.62 -11.98 10.55
C VAL A 54 2.41 -13.28 10.45
N VAL A 55 2.83 -13.63 9.22
CA VAL A 55 3.64 -14.82 8.95
C VAL A 55 5.14 -14.49 8.83
N LYS A 56 5.48 -13.23 8.54
CA LYS A 56 6.86 -12.78 8.44
C LYS A 56 7.00 -11.30 8.72
N THR A 57 8.16 -10.91 9.26
CA THR A 57 8.53 -9.52 9.50
C THR A 57 9.95 -9.27 9.02
N TYR A 58 10.14 -8.19 8.28
CA TYR A 58 11.42 -7.75 7.74
C TYR A 58 11.79 -6.36 8.26
N SER A 59 13.09 -6.13 8.47
CA SER A 59 13.62 -4.79 8.66
C SER A 59 13.81 -4.11 7.30
N VAL A 60 13.41 -2.85 7.18
CA VAL A 60 13.47 -2.10 5.91
C VAL A 60 14.09 -0.71 6.08
N ALA A 61 14.65 -0.16 5.00
CA ALA A 61 14.89 1.28 4.90
C ALA A 61 13.73 1.95 4.18
N VAL A 62 13.45 3.20 4.52
CA VAL A 62 12.36 4.00 3.93
C VAL A 62 12.85 5.38 3.51
N GLY A 63 11.95 6.15 2.90
CA GLY A 63 12.23 7.50 2.44
C GLY A 63 12.73 8.41 3.56
N ASN A 64 13.67 9.28 3.23
CA ASN A 64 14.06 10.38 4.10
C ASN A 64 12.92 11.42 4.21
N PRO A 65 12.96 12.35 5.19
CA PRO A 65 11.91 13.35 5.36
C PRO A 65 11.64 14.24 4.13
N SER A 66 12.65 14.47 3.28
CA SER A 66 12.49 15.26 2.04
C SER A 66 11.87 14.46 0.89
N THR A 67 11.96 13.14 0.91
CA THR A 67 11.42 12.22 -0.11
C THR A 67 10.76 11.02 0.57
N PRO A 68 9.65 11.26 1.29
CA PRO A 68 9.06 10.26 2.17
C PRO A 68 8.52 9.05 1.38
N THR A 69 8.45 7.90 2.05
CA THR A 69 7.76 6.74 1.47
C THR A 69 6.26 7.04 1.35
N PRO A 70 5.63 6.74 0.20
CA PRO A 70 4.19 6.91 -0.01
C PRO A 70 3.36 6.27 1.11
N VAL A 71 2.38 7.00 1.64
CA VAL A 71 1.38 6.49 2.59
C VAL A 71 0.09 6.20 1.84
N GLY A 72 -0.58 5.09 2.17
CA GLY A 72 -1.86 4.71 1.57
C GLY A 72 -1.94 3.23 1.17
N ASP A 73 -2.99 2.92 0.41
CA ASP A 73 -3.27 1.58 -0.09
C ASP A 73 -2.82 1.43 -1.55
N PHE A 74 -1.98 0.44 -1.80
CA PHE A 74 -1.36 0.14 -3.08
C PHE A 74 -1.48 -1.35 -3.41
N LYS A 75 -1.01 -1.71 -4.61
CA LYS A 75 -0.90 -3.10 -5.07
C LYS A 75 0.42 -3.29 -5.79
N VAL A 76 0.96 -4.50 -5.70
CA VAL A 76 2.06 -4.93 -6.56
C VAL A 76 1.55 -5.00 -8.00
N ILE A 77 2.18 -4.26 -8.91
CA ILE A 77 1.81 -4.23 -10.34
C ILE A 77 2.88 -4.83 -11.24
N TYR A 78 4.09 -4.98 -10.74
CA TYR A 78 5.23 -5.43 -11.53
C TYR A 78 6.29 -6.08 -10.65
N LYS A 79 7.01 -7.05 -11.20
CA LYS A 79 8.11 -7.76 -10.57
C LYS A 79 9.24 -7.94 -11.58
N GLY A 80 10.47 -7.58 -11.23
CA GLY A 80 11.63 -7.70 -12.11
C GLY A 80 12.94 -8.01 -11.38
N THR A 81 13.90 -8.55 -12.12
CA THR A 81 15.21 -9.00 -11.60
C THR A 81 16.39 -8.11 -12.05
N ASN A 82 16.18 -7.21 -13.02
CA ASN A 82 17.23 -6.38 -13.60
C ASN A 82 16.83 -4.90 -13.65
N TRP A 83 16.73 -4.25 -12.49
CA TRP A 83 16.43 -2.80 -12.37
C TRP A 83 17.68 -1.93 -12.18
N GLY A 84 18.86 -2.54 -12.21
CA GLY A 84 20.15 -1.88 -11.98
C GLY A 84 20.73 -2.17 -10.59
N PRO A 85 22.05 -1.96 -10.42
CA PRO A 85 22.80 -2.46 -9.26
C PRO A 85 22.34 -1.86 -7.93
N SER A 86 21.84 -0.61 -7.93
CA SER A 86 21.37 0.07 -6.72
C SER A 86 20.11 -0.57 -6.10
N PHE A 87 19.36 -1.35 -6.89
CA PHE A 87 18.10 -1.96 -6.48
C PHE A 87 18.25 -3.41 -5.99
N GLY A 88 19.48 -3.94 -6.00
CA GLY A 88 19.74 -5.32 -5.60
C GLY A 88 19.12 -6.33 -6.58
N PRO A 89 18.88 -7.59 -6.14
CA PRO A 89 18.54 -8.69 -7.03
C PRO A 89 17.07 -8.70 -7.49
N ARG A 90 16.19 -7.94 -6.83
CA ARG A 90 14.74 -7.95 -7.06
C ARG A 90 14.13 -6.57 -6.90
N TRP A 91 13.16 -6.27 -7.75
CA TRP A 91 12.31 -5.09 -7.72
C TRP A 91 10.84 -5.50 -7.77
N ILE A 92 10.04 -4.96 -6.86
CA ILE A 92 8.60 -5.16 -6.74
C ILE A 92 7.94 -3.77 -6.86
N GLY A 93 7.33 -3.48 -8.01
CA GLY A 93 6.75 -2.19 -8.31
C GLY A 93 5.33 -2.03 -7.76
N LEU A 94 5.04 -0.84 -7.24
CA LEU A 94 3.75 -0.45 -6.68
C LEU A 94 3.03 0.57 -7.59
N ASN A 95 1.70 0.57 -7.56
CA ASN A 95 0.85 1.50 -8.34
C ASN A 95 0.76 2.91 -7.73
N VAL A 96 1.89 3.50 -7.32
CA VAL A 96 1.92 4.84 -6.76
C VAL A 96 1.67 5.88 -7.88
N PRO A 97 0.65 6.77 -7.75
CA PRO A 97 0.23 7.64 -8.86
C PRO A 97 1.28 8.63 -9.37
N TRP A 98 2.20 9.03 -8.49
CA TRP A 98 3.16 10.12 -8.74
C TRP A 98 4.57 9.64 -9.08
N GLY A 99 4.81 8.34 -9.29
CA GLY A 99 6.13 7.87 -9.71
C GLY A 99 6.36 6.38 -9.63
N HIS A 100 7.59 5.99 -9.93
CA HIS A 100 8.03 4.61 -9.78
C HIS A 100 8.49 4.37 -8.35
N PHE A 101 7.62 3.76 -7.56
CA PHE A 101 7.92 3.36 -6.19
C PHE A 101 7.81 1.84 -6.08
N GLY A 102 8.65 1.27 -5.23
CA GLY A 102 8.74 -0.17 -5.11
C GLY A 102 9.38 -0.64 -3.81
N ILE A 103 9.25 -1.94 -3.58
CA ILE A 103 10.02 -2.70 -2.59
C ILE A 103 11.16 -3.36 -3.35
N HIS A 104 12.40 -3.16 -2.91
CA HIS A 104 13.57 -3.68 -3.63
C HIS A 104 14.74 -3.99 -2.70
N GLY A 105 15.74 -4.70 -3.22
CA GLY A 105 17.00 -4.95 -2.49
C GLY A 105 17.87 -3.71 -2.37
N THR A 106 19.15 -3.82 -2.05
CA THR A 106 20.03 -2.65 -2.04
C THR A 106 21.51 -3.02 -2.16
N ASN A 107 22.31 -2.12 -2.72
CA ASN A 107 23.77 -2.12 -2.62
C ASN A 107 24.28 -1.34 -1.39
N LYS A 108 23.39 -0.77 -0.58
CA LYS A 108 23.70 -0.04 0.66
C LYS A 108 23.04 -0.73 1.85
N PRO A 109 23.48 -1.94 2.24
CA PRO A 109 22.83 -2.71 3.30
C PRO A 109 22.82 -2.00 4.66
N TYR A 110 23.78 -1.11 4.90
CA TYR A 110 23.81 -0.25 6.09
C TYR A 110 22.58 0.68 6.20
N SER A 111 21.88 0.96 5.08
CA SER A 111 20.69 1.82 5.10
C SER A 111 19.46 1.17 5.73
N ILE A 112 19.43 -0.16 5.87
CA ILE A 112 18.30 -0.88 6.45
C ILE A 112 18.12 -0.48 7.91
N GLY A 113 16.87 -0.19 8.31
CA GLY A 113 16.56 0.36 9.63
C GLY A 113 16.65 1.89 9.71
N GLN A 114 16.77 2.59 8.57
CA GLN A 114 16.92 4.04 8.53
C GLN A 114 16.06 4.71 7.45
N HIS A 115 15.92 6.02 7.59
CA HIS A 115 15.30 6.95 6.63
C HIS A 115 16.31 7.43 5.57
N LEU A 116 16.83 6.53 4.73
CA LEU A 116 17.94 6.80 3.79
C LEU A 116 17.62 6.51 2.32
N SER A 117 16.35 6.26 1.98
CA SER A 117 15.91 6.10 0.59
C SER A 117 15.32 7.38 0.02
N HIS A 118 15.01 7.36 -1.29
CA HIS A 118 14.25 8.39 -1.99
C HIS A 118 12.76 8.02 -2.10
N GLY A 119 12.21 7.40 -1.05
CA GLY A 119 10.81 7.01 -0.94
C GLY A 119 10.53 5.52 -1.19
N CYS A 120 11.38 4.81 -1.93
CA CYS A 120 11.24 3.35 -2.08
C CYS A 120 11.55 2.59 -0.77
N VAL A 121 10.99 1.39 -0.62
CA VAL A 121 11.26 0.53 0.53
C VAL A 121 12.43 -0.38 0.18
N ARG A 122 13.55 -0.25 0.92
CA ARG A 122 14.73 -1.10 0.72
C ARG A 122 14.72 -2.25 1.71
N MET A 123 15.11 -3.43 1.24
CA MET A 123 15.27 -4.65 2.02
C MET A 123 16.70 -5.18 1.88
N PHE A 124 17.13 -6.05 2.80
CA PHE A 124 18.31 -6.87 2.55
C PHE A 124 18.08 -7.75 1.31
N ASN A 125 19.15 -8.00 0.54
CA ASN A 125 19.04 -8.75 -0.71
C ASN A 125 18.48 -10.17 -0.54
N LYS A 126 18.82 -10.84 0.57
CA LYS A 126 18.26 -12.16 0.90
C LYS A 126 16.75 -12.10 1.19
N ASP A 127 16.30 -11.04 1.87
CA ASP A 127 14.92 -10.88 2.31
C ASP A 127 14.01 -10.52 1.12
N VAL A 128 14.48 -9.65 0.22
CA VAL A 128 13.70 -9.31 -0.99
C VAL A 128 13.59 -10.49 -1.96
N VAL A 129 14.59 -11.38 -2.02
CA VAL A 129 14.51 -12.60 -2.85
C VAL A 129 13.40 -13.51 -2.31
N GLU A 130 13.36 -13.74 -0.99
CA GLU A 130 12.31 -14.51 -0.35
C GLU A 130 10.92 -13.88 -0.57
N LEU A 131 10.76 -12.58 -0.27
CA LEU A 131 9.50 -11.87 -0.45
C LEU A 131 9.03 -11.93 -1.92
N TYR A 132 9.97 -11.74 -2.85
CA TYR A 132 9.68 -11.79 -4.28
C TYR A 132 9.11 -13.15 -4.67
N ASP A 133 9.63 -14.26 -4.15
CA ASP A 133 9.13 -15.58 -4.54
C ASP A 133 7.76 -15.89 -3.90
N TRP A 134 7.45 -15.29 -2.75
CA TRP A 134 6.20 -15.53 -2.02
C TRP A 134 5.00 -14.78 -2.59
N ILE A 135 5.16 -13.51 -2.97
CA ILE A 135 4.00 -12.66 -3.30
C ILE A 135 3.72 -12.61 -4.82
N PRO A 136 2.47 -12.79 -5.26
CA PRO A 136 2.10 -12.59 -6.66
C PRO A 136 1.92 -11.10 -7.02
N VAL A 137 1.92 -10.80 -8.32
CA VAL A 137 1.38 -9.51 -8.80
C VAL A 137 -0.10 -9.42 -8.41
N GLY A 138 -0.53 -8.23 -7.99
CA GLY A 138 -1.87 -7.99 -7.43
C GLY A 138 -1.92 -8.02 -5.90
N THR A 139 -0.85 -8.46 -5.23
CA THR A 139 -0.74 -8.44 -3.75
C THR A 139 -1.05 -7.05 -3.20
N PRO A 140 -2.03 -6.92 -2.27
CA PRO A 140 -2.31 -5.67 -1.58
C PRO A 140 -1.12 -5.22 -0.73
N VAL A 141 -0.83 -3.93 -0.76
CA VAL A 141 0.25 -3.30 0.01
C VAL A 141 -0.29 -2.06 0.70
N ARG A 142 -0.39 -2.09 2.02
CA ARG A 142 -0.78 -0.92 2.83
C ARG A 142 0.45 -0.32 3.48
N ILE A 143 0.68 0.98 3.26
CA ILE A 143 1.77 1.72 3.88
C ILE A 143 1.16 2.69 4.88
N TYR A 144 1.42 2.47 6.16
CA TYR A 144 0.90 3.25 7.27
C TYR A 144 1.73 4.52 7.51
N GLY A 145 1.07 5.55 8.04
CA GLY A 145 1.70 6.81 8.40
C GLY A 145 0.73 7.96 8.24
N HIS A 146 1.22 9.17 8.50
CA HIS A 146 0.50 10.39 8.20
C HIS A 146 1.02 10.99 6.88
N VAL A 147 0.13 11.54 6.06
CA VAL A 147 0.48 12.05 4.71
C VAL A 147 1.50 13.19 4.79
N LEU A 148 1.49 13.97 5.88
CA LEU A 148 2.43 15.06 6.12
C LEU A 148 3.75 14.63 6.80
N GLY A 149 3.98 13.33 6.99
CA GLY A 149 5.20 12.80 7.61
C GLY A 149 5.04 12.45 9.08
N ASP A 150 6.11 12.62 9.86
CA ASP A 150 6.12 12.35 11.31
C ASP A 150 5.34 13.43 12.07
N LEU A 151 4.43 13.03 12.95
CA LEU A 151 3.60 13.92 13.76
C LEU A 151 4.41 14.76 14.75
N ASN A 152 5.64 14.37 15.07
CA ASN A 152 6.54 15.12 15.96
C ASN A 152 7.43 16.13 15.23
N HIS A 153 7.31 16.25 13.92
CA HIS A 153 8.12 17.14 13.09
C HIS A 153 7.22 17.99 12.18
N ASN A 154 7.71 19.17 11.80
CA ASN A 154 7.01 19.98 10.81
C ASN A 154 6.99 19.25 9.46
N PRO A 155 5.91 19.38 8.68
CA PRO A 155 5.88 18.91 7.31
C PRO A 155 7.02 19.54 6.50
N ARG A 156 7.54 18.81 5.52
CA ARG A 156 8.55 19.34 4.61
C ARG A 156 7.95 20.49 3.78
N ASP A 157 8.79 21.46 3.43
CA ASP A 157 8.43 22.45 2.43
C ASP A 157 8.21 21.75 1.08
N LEU A 158 7.20 22.20 0.33
CA LEU A 158 6.92 21.69 -1.02
C LEU A 158 7.12 22.80 -2.05
N ALA A 159 7.79 22.45 -3.14
CA ALA A 159 8.00 23.31 -4.28
C ALA A 159 7.91 22.52 -5.60
N GLU A 160 8.05 23.23 -6.71
CA GLU A 160 8.07 22.61 -8.02
C GLU A 160 9.16 21.52 -8.13
N GLY A 161 8.78 20.36 -8.65
CA GLY A 161 9.62 19.16 -8.74
C GLY A 161 9.26 18.10 -7.69
N ASP A 162 8.62 18.48 -6.59
CA ASP A 162 8.22 17.54 -5.56
C ASP A 162 7.11 16.59 -6.00
N ALA A 163 7.10 15.40 -5.39
CA ALA A 163 6.06 14.42 -5.61
C ALA A 163 5.75 13.64 -4.33
N GLY A 164 4.48 13.36 -4.09
CA GLY A 164 4.03 12.71 -2.86
C GLY A 164 2.54 12.82 -2.61
N GLY A 165 2.08 12.11 -1.58
CA GLY A 165 0.71 12.25 -1.09
C GLY A 165 0.46 13.63 -0.46
N ASP A 166 1.48 14.23 0.13
CA ASP A 166 1.49 15.61 0.63
C ASP A 166 1.22 16.62 -0.51
N VAL A 167 1.87 16.45 -1.65
CA VAL A 167 1.60 17.24 -2.86
C VAL A 167 0.16 17.04 -3.34
N GLN A 168 -0.33 15.80 -3.35
CA GLN A 168 -1.70 15.50 -3.75
C GLN A 168 -2.72 16.16 -2.81
N LEU A 169 -2.42 16.19 -1.51
CA LEU A 169 -3.22 16.87 -0.50
C LEU A 169 -3.26 18.39 -0.75
N ILE A 170 -2.12 19.02 -1.02
CA ILE A 170 -2.06 20.44 -1.38
C ILE A 170 -2.85 20.74 -2.66
N GLN A 171 -2.68 19.93 -3.71
CA GLN A 171 -3.46 20.08 -4.94
C GLN A 171 -4.96 19.98 -4.67
N SER A 172 -5.38 19.08 -3.78
CA SER A 172 -6.79 18.90 -3.40
C SER A 172 -7.33 20.09 -2.61
N ARG A 173 -6.52 20.68 -1.71
CA ARG A 173 -6.89 21.91 -0.97
C ARG A 173 -7.00 23.11 -1.90
N LEU A 174 -6.01 23.32 -2.77
CA LEU A 174 -6.04 24.39 -3.78
C LEU A 174 -7.23 24.24 -4.74
N ARG A 175 -7.55 23.01 -5.14
CA ARG A 175 -8.72 22.73 -6.00
C ARG A 175 -10.02 23.05 -5.28
N SER A 176 -10.17 22.61 -4.04
CA SER A 176 -11.37 22.86 -3.24
C SER A 176 -11.60 24.35 -2.97
N ALA A 177 -10.52 25.12 -2.85
CA ALA A 177 -10.54 26.57 -2.71
C ALA A 177 -10.68 27.32 -4.06
N GLY A 178 -10.78 26.61 -5.19
CA GLY A 178 -10.99 27.22 -6.52
C GLY A 178 -9.74 27.73 -7.22
N TYR A 179 -8.54 27.42 -6.73
CA TYR A 179 -7.26 27.87 -7.31
C TYR A 179 -6.65 26.87 -8.29
N PHE A 180 -6.92 25.57 -8.14
CA PHE A 180 -6.30 24.52 -8.97
C PHE A 180 -7.34 23.69 -9.74
N HIS A 181 -7.31 23.77 -11.07
CA HIS A 181 -8.26 23.06 -11.94
C HIS A 181 -7.67 21.77 -12.55
N GLY A 182 -6.35 21.55 -12.41
CA GLY A 182 -5.66 20.38 -12.92
C GLY A 182 -5.92 19.09 -12.11
N ILE A 183 -5.35 17.98 -12.58
CA ILE A 183 -5.47 16.67 -11.92
C ILE A 183 -4.62 16.68 -10.64
N CYS A 184 -5.20 16.26 -9.51
CA CYS A 184 -4.49 16.06 -8.24
C CYS A 184 -3.71 14.74 -8.28
N ASN A 185 -2.60 14.73 -9.01
CA ASN A 185 -1.79 13.53 -9.28
C ASN A 185 -0.59 13.39 -8.34
N GLY A 186 -0.43 14.29 -7.36
CA GLY A 186 0.69 14.26 -6.43
C GLY A 186 2.02 14.66 -7.05
N ARG A 187 2.02 15.37 -8.18
CA ARG A 187 3.24 15.93 -8.82
C ARG A 187 3.16 17.45 -8.84
N PHE A 188 4.10 18.10 -8.17
CA PHE A 188 4.17 19.54 -8.04
C PHE A 188 4.83 20.12 -9.29
N LYS A 189 4.01 20.60 -10.22
CA LYS A 189 4.46 21.19 -11.49
C LYS A 189 4.13 22.69 -11.53
N ALA A 190 4.59 23.38 -12.57
CA ALA A 190 4.25 24.79 -12.83
C ALA A 190 2.76 25.14 -12.62
N SER A 191 1.81 24.28 -13.02
CA SER A 191 0.38 24.53 -12.77
C SER A 191 -0.01 24.55 -11.29
N THR A 192 0.66 23.76 -10.45
CA THR A 192 0.49 23.80 -8.99
C THR A 192 1.19 25.04 -8.42
N THR A 193 2.37 25.39 -8.93
CA THR A 193 3.11 26.61 -8.56
C THR A 193 2.26 27.86 -8.79
N GLU A 194 1.64 27.99 -9.97
CA GLU A 194 0.82 29.16 -10.30
C GLU A 194 -0.46 29.23 -9.46
N ALA A 195 -1.13 28.10 -9.24
CA ALA A 195 -2.28 28.02 -8.34
C ALA A 195 -1.91 28.43 -6.90
N LEU A 196 -0.77 27.95 -6.40
CA LEU A 196 -0.28 28.26 -5.07
C LEU A 196 0.12 29.74 -4.95
N LYS A 197 0.83 30.31 -5.91
CA LYS A 197 1.18 31.74 -5.90
C LYS A 197 -0.07 32.62 -5.87
N LYS A 198 -1.14 32.23 -6.59
CA LYS A 198 -2.43 32.93 -6.51
C LYS A 198 -3.04 32.81 -5.11
N TYR A 199 -3.08 31.60 -4.55
CA TYR A 199 -3.55 31.39 -3.17
C TYR A 199 -2.77 32.24 -2.16
N GLN A 200 -1.44 32.24 -2.25
CA GLN A 200 -0.58 33.02 -1.36
C GLN A 200 -0.89 34.52 -1.46
N ARG A 201 -1.03 35.07 -2.66
CA ARG A 201 -1.40 36.50 -2.84
C ARG A 201 -2.74 36.83 -2.17
N ASP A 202 -3.77 36.03 -2.45
CA ASP A 202 -5.13 36.29 -1.97
C ASP A 202 -5.25 36.14 -0.45
N HIS A 203 -4.32 35.39 0.17
CA HIS A 203 -4.22 35.21 1.62
C HIS A 203 -3.11 36.05 2.28
N HIS A 204 -2.56 37.07 1.60
CA HIS A 204 -1.51 37.97 2.13
C HIS A 204 -0.21 37.27 2.57
N LEU A 205 0.11 36.13 1.95
CA LEU A 205 1.36 35.41 2.12
C LEU A 205 2.37 35.80 1.02
N ILE A 206 3.66 35.49 1.24
CA ILE A 206 4.70 35.68 0.22
C ILE A 206 4.42 34.75 -0.97
N PRO A 207 4.20 35.28 -2.20
CA PRO A 207 3.82 34.48 -3.36
C PRO A 207 5.02 33.83 -4.06
N ASN A 208 5.80 33.05 -3.31
CA ASN A 208 7.01 32.39 -3.77
C ASN A 208 6.76 31.01 -4.42
N GLY A 209 5.52 30.48 -4.35
CA GLY A 209 5.19 29.16 -4.89
C GLY A 209 5.74 28.00 -4.06
N VAL A 210 6.12 28.24 -2.79
CA VAL A 210 6.56 27.23 -1.84
C VAL A 210 5.51 27.04 -0.76
N VAL A 211 5.12 25.79 -0.50
CA VAL A 211 4.26 25.44 0.64
C VAL A 211 5.14 25.40 1.88
N SER A 212 5.26 26.54 2.55
CA SER A 212 5.93 26.63 3.85
C SER A 212 4.98 26.24 4.98
N ARG A 213 5.52 26.16 6.21
CA ARG A 213 4.73 26.00 7.44
C ARG A 213 3.51 26.94 7.49
N GLN A 214 3.69 28.23 7.20
CA GLN A 214 2.58 29.21 7.20
C GLN A 214 1.49 28.86 6.19
N VAL A 215 1.84 28.29 5.04
CA VAL A 215 0.85 27.83 4.06
C VAL A 215 0.08 26.62 4.60
N TYR A 216 0.75 25.68 5.27
CA TYR A 216 0.09 24.53 5.91
C TYR A 216 -0.88 24.98 7.01
N GLU A 217 -0.46 25.90 7.88
CA GLU A 217 -1.31 26.51 8.92
C GLU A 217 -2.51 27.22 8.30
N GLN A 218 -2.28 28.06 7.28
CA GLN A 218 -3.34 28.79 6.58
C GLN A 218 -4.33 27.85 5.87
N MET A 219 -3.90 26.66 5.44
CA MET A 219 -4.78 25.63 4.85
C MET A 219 -5.48 24.75 5.90
N GLY A 220 -5.24 24.97 7.20
CA GLY A 220 -5.78 24.17 8.29
C GLY A 220 -5.28 22.72 8.27
N LEU A 221 -4.02 22.53 7.85
CA LEU A 221 -3.39 21.20 7.78
C LEU A 221 -2.55 20.89 9.01
N ILE A 222 -2.11 21.92 9.74
CA ILE A 222 -1.38 21.87 11.01
C ILE A 222 -1.79 23.08 11.87
N GLU A 223 -1.43 23.03 13.16
CA GLU A 223 -1.65 24.10 14.15
C GLU A 223 -0.34 24.76 14.60
#